data_AF-A0AAD9UW23-F1
#
_entry.id   AF-A0AAD9UW23-F1
#
_cell.length_a   1.000
_cell.length_b   1.000
_cell.length_c   1.000
_cell.angle_alpha   90.00
_cell.angle_beta   90.00
_cell.angle_gamma   90.00
#
_symmetry.space_group_name_H-M   'P 1'
#
loop_
_entity.id
_entity.type
_entity.pdbx_description
1 polymer ?
#
loop_
_entity_poly.entity_id
_entity_poly.type
_entity_poly.pdbx_seq_one_letter_code
_entity_poly.pdbx_strand_id
1 'polypeptide(L)'
;MAAFSQTYLSKDLLSSLSAEVLDMILSYLPAKSLLNVSECNRRLLDLCRNCNFLWKHLCKIDFNADLTVKGSFPSFFLLYQLLYKSRIILEDTDHSTYSGYIPDWLYYWSALSTKPPLPGFSNLPAGRTKKTWGLKEEDLTNYQMQGNNSREGVRLERYYSWTDGLEAALWKHKSRQKFHEVALKRCVRSQKQIHKAFPKASKNQRKRAFNKFQNEHRKLKNILSKQKEGASEILINQCPQKIGEDYIDGYLHKSGIKQLESYIEFAKQLEREVGIEELIKDIPECVLLVYEKMSPIARQRFIPAEEFLDVARVYLERVKQVWRWQNENGTEGRQAFRDCDVVKAFPPYSAYIQTGCESHFRTLRLNFEGLEILRTWLDENAWITQVLDSDLIDVVRGAPSNRTVNNEPRAQPVQALKKMVKVFLKSGRKVDFDKILKRLAESARIFLHSNLMLVDSLERSLVAPL
;
A
#
# COMPACT_ATOMS: atom_id res chain seq x y z
N MET A 1 -31.13 0.59 -45.29
CA MET A 1 -29.99 0.35 -46.19
C MET A 1 -29.27 1.68 -46.41
N ALA A 2 -28.22 1.94 -45.63
CA ALA A 2 -27.25 2.98 -45.91
C ALA A 2 -25.89 2.31 -45.65
N ALA A 3 -25.10 2.19 -46.72
CA ALA A 3 -23.83 1.51 -46.73
C ALA A 3 -22.83 2.28 -45.86
N PHE A 4 -22.55 1.75 -44.66
CA PHE A 4 -21.30 2.05 -43.99
C PHE A 4 -20.18 1.40 -44.80
N SER A 5 -19.44 2.22 -45.54
CA SER A 5 -18.12 1.85 -46.03
C SER A 5 -17.25 1.52 -44.81
N GLN A 6 -17.21 0.25 -44.44
CA GLN A 6 -16.12 -0.30 -43.65
C GLN A 6 -14.85 -0.09 -44.47
N THR A 7 -14.14 1.00 -44.20
CA THR A 7 -12.72 1.07 -44.47
C THR A 7 -12.10 -0.10 -43.72
N TYR A 8 -11.76 -1.14 -44.48
CA TYR A 8 -10.87 -2.21 -44.06
C TYR A 8 -9.51 -1.60 -43.69
N LEU A 9 -9.41 -0.99 -42.50
CA LEU A 9 -8.14 -0.77 -41.83
C LEU A 9 -7.62 -2.18 -41.53
N SER A 10 -6.73 -2.64 -42.41
CA SER A 10 -6.05 -3.93 -42.36
C SER A 10 -5.67 -4.25 -40.92
N LYS A 11 -6.17 -5.38 -40.43
CA LYS A 11 -6.08 -5.82 -39.03
C LYS A 11 -4.67 -6.06 -38.49
N ASP A 12 -3.60 -5.64 -39.18
CA ASP A 12 -2.24 -5.78 -38.67
C ASP A 12 -1.18 -4.94 -39.43
N LEU A 13 -1.33 -3.61 -39.39
CA LEU A 13 -0.38 -2.70 -40.06
C LEU A 13 1.05 -2.87 -39.54
N LEU A 14 1.24 -3.11 -38.23
CA LEU A 14 2.56 -3.28 -37.62
C LEU A 14 3.21 -4.63 -37.96
N SER A 15 2.42 -5.69 -38.14
CA SER A 15 2.99 -7.01 -38.48
C SER A 15 3.27 -7.17 -39.98
N SER A 16 2.77 -6.27 -40.82
CA SER A 16 3.07 -6.23 -42.26
C SER A 16 4.30 -5.38 -42.62
N LEU A 17 4.80 -4.53 -41.70
CA LEU A 17 6.03 -3.77 -41.91
C LEU A 17 7.26 -4.68 -41.95
N SER A 18 8.31 -4.28 -42.69
CA SER A 18 9.59 -4.97 -42.69
C SER A 18 10.33 -4.78 -41.35
N ALA A 19 11.32 -5.63 -41.06
CA ALA A 19 12.10 -5.53 -39.83
C ALA A 19 12.87 -4.20 -39.74
N GLU A 20 13.35 -3.67 -40.88
CA GLU A 20 14.11 -2.43 -40.98
C GLU A 20 13.24 -1.21 -40.66
N VAL A 21 12.00 -1.18 -41.17
CA VAL A 21 11.05 -0.10 -40.87
C VAL A 21 10.64 -0.15 -39.40
N LEU A 22 10.40 -1.35 -38.86
CA LEU A 22 10.11 -1.52 -37.44
C LEU A 22 11.30 -1.08 -36.57
N ASP A 23 12.52 -1.48 -36.90
CA ASP A 23 13.72 -1.07 -36.16
C ASP A 23 13.90 0.46 -36.18
N MET A 24 13.61 1.11 -37.30
CA MET A 24 13.63 2.57 -37.40
C MET A 24 12.59 3.21 -36.48
N ILE A 25 11.34 2.72 -36.48
CA ILE A 25 10.28 3.22 -35.59
C ILE A 25 10.66 3.00 -34.11
N LEU A 26 11.14 1.80 -33.78
CA LEU A 26 11.54 1.43 -32.43
C LEU A 26 12.73 2.27 -31.93
N SER A 27 13.61 2.74 -32.82
CA SER A 27 14.77 3.57 -32.44
C SER A 27 14.41 4.91 -31.80
N TYR A 28 13.20 5.41 -32.06
CA TYR A 28 12.68 6.64 -31.45
C TYR A 28 12.02 6.41 -30.08
N LEU A 29 11.85 5.17 -29.65
CA LEU A 29 11.16 4.86 -28.40
C LEU A 29 12.12 4.81 -27.21
N PRO A 30 11.72 5.33 -26.04
CA PRO A 30 12.49 5.15 -24.82
C PRO A 30 12.48 3.69 -24.38
N ALA A 31 13.49 3.29 -23.60
CA ALA A 31 13.66 1.90 -23.14
C ALA A 31 12.40 1.29 -22.49
N LYS A 32 11.67 2.09 -21.69
CA LYS A 32 10.42 1.64 -21.06
C LYS A 32 9.35 1.24 -22.09
N SER A 33 9.21 2.03 -23.16
CA SER A 33 8.27 1.74 -24.23
C SER A 33 8.71 0.51 -25.02
N LEU A 34 10.00 0.37 -25.33
CA LEU A 34 10.54 -0.83 -25.98
C LEU A 34 10.26 -2.11 -25.19
N LEU A 35 10.43 -2.07 -23.86
CA LEU A 35 10.13 -3.20 -23.00
C LEU A 35 8.64 -3.56 -23.00
N ASN A 36 7.75 -2.57 -23.04
CA ASN A 36 6.31 -2.81 -23.12
C ASN A 36 5.92 -3.38 -24.49
N VAL A 37 6.46 -2.82 -25.58
CA VAL A 37 6.23 -3.31 -26.95
C VAL A 37 6.75 -4.74 -27.10
N SER A 38 7.86 -5.08 -26.45
CA SER A 38 8.43 -6.44 -26.47
C SER A 38 7.51 -7.51 -25.88
N GLU A 39 6.50 -7.13 -25.12
CA GLU A 39 5.53 -8.07 -24.52
C GLU A 39 4.27 -8.28 -25.37
N CYS A 40 4.09 -7.48 -26.43
CA CYS A 40 2.90 -7.58 -27.27
C CYS A 40 2.90 -8.85 -28.14
N ASN A 41 4.04 -9.23 -28.71
CA ASN A 41 4.18 -10.47 -29.47
C ASN A 41 5.65 -10.92 -29.57
N ARG A 42 5.87 -12.16 -30.03
CA ARG A 42 7.20 -12.77 -30.16
C ARG A 42 8.12 -12.05 -31.15
N ARG A 43 7.58 -11.56 -32.27
CA ARG A 43 8.38 -10.84 -33.29
C ARG A 43 8.95 -9.54 -32.71
N LEU A 44 8.12 -8.78 -32.01
CA LEU A 44 8.54 -7.55 -31.32
C LEU A 44 9.45 -7.84 -30.13
N LEU A 45 9.26 -8.97 -29.44
CA LEU A 45 10.20 -9.42 -28.42
C LEU A 45 11.60 -9.60 -29.00
N ASP A 46 11.71 -10.30 -30.13
CA ASP A 46 12.99 -10.58 -30.79
C ASP A 46 13.62 -9.30 -31.33
N LEU A 47 12.85 -8.44 -32.02
CA LEU A 47 13.33 -7.15 -32.53
C LEU A 47 13.78 -6.23 -31.38
N CYS A 48 12.94 -6.03 -30.35
CA CYS A 48 13.26 -5.15 -29.25
C CYS A 48 14.43 -5.66 -28.41
N ARG A 49 14.53 -6.96 -28.08
CA ARG A 49 15.58 -7.46 -27.16
C ARG A 49 16.89 -7.81 -27.83
N ASN A 50 16.85 -8.28 -29.08
CA ASN A 50 18.06 -8.76 -29.77
C ASN A 50 18.70 -7.68 -30.67
N CYS A 51 18.02 -6.57 -30.94
CA CYS A 51 18.60 -5.48 -31.70
C CYS A 51 19.64 -4.70 -30.86
N ASN A 52 20.91 -5.05 -31.03
CA ASN A 52 22.03 -4.42 -30.35
C ASN A 52 22.16 -2.92 -30.65
N PHE A 53 21.74 -2.48 -31.84
CA PHE A 53 21.80 -1.08 -32.23
C PHE A 53 20.90 -0.20 -31.33
N LEU A 54 19.66 -0.63 -31.10
CA LEU A 54 18.71 0.08 -30.23
C LEU A 54 19.26 0.29 -28.82
N TRP A 55 19.73 -0.80 -28.18
CA TRP A 55 20.24 -0.72 -26.82
C TRP A 55 21.57 0.02 -26.71
N LYS A 56 22.43 -0.06 -27.73
CA LYS A 56 23.65 0.74 -27.80
C LYS A 56 23.31 2.23 -27.87
N HIS A 57 22.34 2.59 -28.70
CA HIS A 57 21.84 3.97 -28.82
C HIS A 57 21.26 4.45 -27.48
N LEU A 58 20.43 3.64 -26.82
CA LEU A 58 19.87 3.98 -25.51
C LEU A 58 20.93 4.09 -24.40
N CYS A 59 21.99 3.27 -24.42
CA CYS A 59 23.12 3.45 -23.50
C CYS A 59 23.79 4.82 -23.65
N LYS A 60 23.90 5.31 -24.90
CA LYS A 60 24.43 6.64 -25.19
C LYS A 60 23.48 7.74 -24.69
N ILE A 61 22.20 7.66 -25.04
CA ILE A 61 21.22 8.72 -24.71
C ILE A 61 20.95 8.78 -23.20
N ASP A 62 20.66 7.65 -22.56
CA ASP A 62 20.20 7.63 -21.16
C ASP A 62 21.34 7.79 -20.16
N PHE A 63 22.56 7.34 -20.51
CA PHE A 63 23.69 7.26 -19.56
C PHE A 63 24.95 8.02 -20.01
N ASN A 64 24.94 8.68 -21.18
CA ASN A 64 26.15 9.24 -21.83
C ASN A 64 27.27 8.19 -22.02
N ALA A 65 26.90 6.91 -22.13
CA ALA A 65 27.81 5.81 -22.36
C ALA A 65 27.85 5.46 -23.85
N ASP A 66 28.59 6.25 -24.62
CA ASP A 66 28.80 6.03 -26.07
C ASP A 66 29.83 4.91 -26.29
N LEU A 67 29.38 3.69 -25.99
CA LEU A 67 30.16 2.47 -26.07
C LEU A 67 30.38 2.07 -27.52
N THR A 68 31.60 1.75 -27.91
CA THR A 68 31.91 1.27 -29.26
C THR A 68 31.73 -0.25 -29.40
N VAL A 69 31.86 -0.98 -28.29
CA VAL A 69 31.77 -2.44 -28.22
C VAL A 69 31.02 -2.90 -26.98
N LYS A 70 30.48 -4.13 -27.01
CA LYS A 70 29.86 -4.78 -25.85
C LYS A 70 30.83 -5.54 -24.96
N GLY A 71 32.10 -5.70 -25.38
CA GLY A 71 33.09 -6.50 -24.66
C GLY A 71 32.63 -7.94 -24.44
N SER A 72 32.87 -8.46 -23.24
CA SER A 72 32.49 -9.84 -22.87
C SER A 72 31.00 -10.02 -22.52
N PHE A 73 30.16 -8.99 -22.68
CA PHE A 73 28.73 -9.12 -22.43
C PHE A 73 28.00 -9.78 -23.63
N PRO A 74 26.95 -10.58 -23.39
CA PRO A 74 26.17 -11.21 -24.46
C PRO A 74 25.52 -10.20 -25.42
N SER A 75 24.97 -9.09 -24.91
CA SER A 75 24.27 -8.08 -25.70
C SER A 75 24.36 -6.68 -25.07
N PHE A 76 24.07 -5.65 -25.87
CA PHE A 76 23.91 -4.28 -25.35
C PHE A 76 22.66 -4.14 -24.46
N PHE A 77 21.64 -5.01 -24.64
CA PHE A 77 20.49 -5.06 -23.74
C PHE A 77 20.89 -5.37 -22.29
N LEU A 78 21.75 -6.37 -22.09
CA LEU A 78 22.22 -6.70 -20.74
C LEU A 78 23.08 -5.58 -20.14
N LEU A 79 23.89 -4.92 -20.98
CA LEU A 79 24.65 -3.73 -20.57
C LEU A 79 23.73 -2.60 -20.12
N TYR A 80 22.68 -2.32 -20.89
CA TYR A 80 21.68 -1.32 -20.54
C TYR A 80 21.04 -1.63 -19.18
N GLN A 81 20.64 -2.89 -18.95
CA GLN A 81 20.08 -3.31 -17.67
C GLN A 81 21.04 -3.08 -16.49
N LEU A 82 22.34 -3.36 -16.67
CA LEU A 82 23.33 -3.19 -15.61
C LEU A 82 23.66 -1.71 -15.38
N LEU A 83 23.75 -0.91 -16.45
CA LEU A 83 23.90 0.55 -16.36
C LEU A 83 22.70 1.16 -15.62
N TYR A 84 21.48 0.81 -16.00
CA TYR A 84 20.27 1.22 -15.30
C TYR A 84 20.33 0.87 -13.80
N LYS A 85 20.63 -0.38 -13.46
CA LYS A 85 20.74 -0.81 -12.06
C LYS A 85 21.83 -0.03 -11.30
N SER A 86 22.99 0.18 -11.93
CA SER A 86 24.08 0.95 -11.33
C SER A 86 23.67 2.40 -11.05
N ARG A 87 22.92 3.02 -11.96
CA ARG A 87 22.38 4.38 -11.80
C ARG A 87 21.42 4.47 -10.62
N ILE A 88 20.49 3.52 -10.48
CA ILE A 88 19.58 3.46 -9.33
C ILE A 88 20.34 3.33 -8.01
N ILE A 89 21.39 2.50 -7.96
CA ILE A 89 22.21 2.34 -6.75
C ILE A 89 22.98 3.63 -6.44
N LEU A 90 23.50 4.29 -7.47
CA LEU A 90 24.25 5.52 -7.34
C LEU A 90 23.40 6.66 -6.77
N GLU A 91 22.18 6.83 -7.30
CA GLU A 91 21.19 7.78 -6.78
C GLU A 91 20.79 7.46 -5.34
N ASP A 92 20.66 6.17 -4.98
CA ASP A 92 20.41 5.78 -3.60
C ASP A 92 21.57 6.13 -2.67
N THR A 93 22.81 5.98 -3.15
CA THR A 93 24.03 6.31 -2.40
C THR A 93 24.14 7.82 -2.15
N ASP A 94 23.73 8.65 -3.12
CA ASP A 94 23.66 10.10 -2.97
C ASP A 94 22.69 10.49 -1.83
N HIS A 95 21.54 9.83 -1.77
CA HIS A 95 20.53 10.09 -0.74
C HIS A 95 20.83 9.49 0.63
N SER A 96 21.50 8.32 0.70
CA SER A 96 21.76 7.62 1.96
C SER A 96 22.93 8.22 2.74
N THR A 97 23.73 9.06 2.10
CA THR A 97 25.03 9.42 2.63
C THR A 97 25.42 10.84 2.23
N TYR A 98 25.23 11.77 3.17
CA TYR A 98 26.10 12.94 3.36
C TYR A 98 27.58 12.55 3.66
N SER A 99 28.04 11.34 3.29
CA SER A 99 29.33 10.76 3.71
C SER A 99 30.31 10.46 2.57
N GLY A 100 30.09 10.99 1.36
CA GLY A 100 31.16 11.21 0.37
C GLY A 100 31.90 9.98 -0.18
N TYR A 101 31.43 8.74 0.04
CA TYR A 101 32.15 7.53 -0.41
C TYR A 101 31.32 6.68 -1.38
N ILE A 102 31.73 6.69 -2.65
CA ILE A 102 31.22 5.78 -3.68
C ILE A 102 32.13 4.54 -3.72
N PRO A 103 31.58 3.31 -3.59
CA PRO A 103 32.35 2.09 -3.77
C PRO A 103 33.06 2.02 -5.13
N ASP A 104 34.28 1.50 -5.12
CA ASP A 104 35.16 1.35 -6.30
C ASP A 104 34.47 0.76 -7.53
N TRP A 105 33.63 -0.25 -7.31
CA TRP A 105 32.96 -0.92 -8.40
C TRP A 105 31.94 -0.03 -9.12
N LEU A 106 31.29 0.92 -8.42
CA LEU A 106 30.40 1.91 -9.04
C LEU A 106 31.18 2.92 -9.88
N TYR A 107 32.40 3.27 -9.48
CA TYR A 107 33.28 4.08 -10.31
C TYR A 107 33.62 3.40 -11.64
N TYR A 108 33.80 2.08 -11.66
CA TYR A 108 34.06 1.33 -12.91
C TYR A 108 32.88 1.42 -13.89
N TRP A 109 31.65 1.31 -13.38
CA TRP A 109 30.45 1.48 -14.18
C TRP A 109 30.26 2.92 -14.65
N SER A 110 30.57 3.89 -13.78
CA SER A 110 30.48 5.31 -14.11
C SER A 110 31.53 5.73 -15.14
N ALA A 111 32.71 5.11 -15.14
CA ALA A 111 33.81 5.37 -16.09
C ALA A 111 33.47 5.05 -17.55
N LEU A 112 32.35 4.34 -17.81
CA LEU A 112 31.80 4.15 -19.15
C LEU A 112 31.11 5.42 -19.69
N SER A 113 30.76 6.35 -18.80
CA SER A 113 30.16 7.64 -19.11
C SER A 113 31.21 8.74 -19.25
N THR A 114 30.95 9.70 -20.11
CA THR A 114 31.75 10.94 -20.18
C THR A 114 31.46 11.88 -19.01
N LYS A 115 30.40 11.63 -18.23
CA LYS A 115 30.01 12.46 -17.09
C LYS A 115 30.38 11.79 -15.76
N PRO A 116 30.69 12.57 -14.72
CA PRO A 116 30.95 12.03 -13.40
C PRO A 116 29.69 11.36 -12.80
N PRO A 117 29.88 10.44 -11.84
CA PRO A 117 28.79 9.68 -11.24
C PRO A 117 27.70 10.55 -10.59
N LEU A 118 28.11 11.53 -9.79
CA LEU A 118 27.23 12.42 -9.02
C LEU A 118 27.76 13.86 -9.08
N PRO A 119 26.89 14.87 -8.88
CA PRO A 119 27.34 16.25 -8.68
C PRO A 119 28.37 16.33 -7.55
N GLY A 120 29.47 17.06 -7.76
CA GLY A 120 30.56 17.17 -6.78
C GLY A 120 31.67 16.11 -6.89
N PHE A 121 31.49 15.07 -7.70
CA PHE A 121 32.54 14.07 -8.00
C PHE A 121 33.28 14.34 -9.31
N SER A 122 33.33 15.60 -9.73
CA SER A 122 34.05 16.04 -10.93
C SER A 122 35.56 15.94 -10.76
N ASN A 123 36.08 16.03 -9.54
CA ASN A 123 37.51 15.93 -9.24
C ASN A 123 37.76 14.77 -8.28
N LEU A 124 38.71 13.90 -8.61
CA LEU A 124 39.03 12.70 -7.83
C LEU A 124 40.50 12.70 -7.40
N PRO A 125 40.83 12.22 -6.19
CA PRO A 125 42.22 12.05 -5.78
C PRO A 125 43.01 11.17 -6.77
N ALA A 126 44.30 11.43 -6.94
CA ALA A 126 45.16 10.70 -7.89
C ALA A 126 45.04 9.16 -7.77
N GLY A 127 45.07 8.62 -6.54
CA GLY A 127 44.90 7.18 -6.31
C GLY A 127 43.53 6.65 -6.77
N ARG A 128 42.47 7.46 -6.61
CA ARG A 128 41.12 7.13 -7.04
C ARG A 128 41.00 7.16 -8.56
N THR A 129 41.53 8.19 -9.21
CA THR A 129 41.61 8.32 -10.68
C THR A 129 42.33 7.13 -11.29
N LYS A 130 43.54 6.82 -10.80
CA LYS A 130 44.30 5.65 -11.22
C LYS A 130 43.50 4.37 -11.11
N LYS A 131 42.75 4.16 -10.02
CA LYS A 131 41.95 2.95 -9.84
C LYS A 131 40.71 2.90 -10.74
N THR A 132 40.02 4.01 -10.94
CA THR A 132 38.80 4.12 -11.75
C THR A 132 39.07 3.76 -13.21
N TRP A 133 40.04 4.44 -13.83
CA TRP A 133 40.39 4.21 -15.24
C TRP A 133 41.51 3.18 -15.42
N GLY A 134 42.18 2.77 -14.34
CA GLY A 134 43.26 1.77 -14.36
C GLY A 134 44.52 2.27 -15.01
N LEU A 135 44.92 3.44 -14.55
CA LEU A 135 46.12 4.15 -14.93
C LEU A 135 47.21 3.85 -13.89
N LYS A 136 48.46 3.87 -14.35
CA LYS A 136 49.64 3.99 -13.50
C LYS A 136 50.01 5.46 -13.36
N GLU A 137 50.95 5.76 -12.46
CA GLU A 137 51.48 7.13 -12.33
C GLU A 137 52.07 7.62 -13.66
N GLU A 138 52.87 6.76 -14.30
CA GLU A 138 53.48 7.00 -15.62
C GLU A 138 52.45 7.38 -16.69
N ASP A 139 51.27 6.76 -16.67
CA ASP A 139 50.22 7.04 -17.67
C ASP A 139 49.68 8.48 -17.53
N LEU A 140 49.55 8.97 -16.30
CA LEU A 140 49.12 10.35 -16.00
C LEU A 140 50.21 11.36 -16.35
N THR A 141 51.46 11.07 -15.99
CA THR A 141 52.61 11.92 -16.33
C THR A 141 52.80 12.02 -17.84
N ASN A 142 52.68 10.91 -18.58
CA ASN A 142 52.78 10.91 -20.05
C ASN A 142 51.65 11.70 -20.70
N TYR A 143 50.42 11.60 -20.17
CA TYR A 143 49.29 12.40 -20.64
C TYR A 143 49.56 13.91 -20.44
N GLN A 144 50.04 14.32 -19.27
CA GLN A 144 50.36 15.73 -18.99
C GLN A 144 51.53 16.26 -19.84
N MET A 145 52.56 15.45 -20.09
CA MET A 145 53.75 15.85 -20.86
C MET A 145 53.51 15.93 -22.37
N GLN A 146 52.68 15.05 -22.93
CA GLN A 146 52.61 14.82 -24.38
C GLN A 146 51.19 14.89 -24.95
N GLY A 147 50.16 14.75 -24.12
CA GLY A 147 48.76 14.70 -24.55
C GLY A 147 47.96 15.96 -24.22
N ASN A 148 48.31 16.69 -23.16
CA ASN A 148 47.64 17.93 -22.78
C ASN A 148 48.36 19.14 -23.40
N ASN A 149 47.71 19.87 -24.31
CA ASN A 149 48.31 21.01 -25.02
C ASN A 149 48.61 22.23 -24.12
N SER A 150 48.34 22.15 -22.81
CA SER A 150 48.70 23.17 -21.82
C SER A 150 50.21 23.13 -21.54
N ARG A 151 50.95 24.12 -22.05
CA ARG A 151 52.41 24.32 -21.88
C ARG A 151 52.83 24.75 -20.46
N GLU A 152 52.20 24.25 -19.41
CA GLU A 152 52.68 24.40 -18.04
C GLU A 152 53.16 23.03 -17.56
N GLY A 153 54.40 22.93 -17.09
CA GLY A 153 55.09 21.66 -16.81
C GLY A 153 54.33 20.70 -15.88
N VAL A 154 54.84 19.46 -15.76
CA VAL A 154 54.20 18.36 -14.99
C VAL A 154 53.78 18.82 -13.59
N ARG A 155 52.48 19.05 -13.41
CA ARG A 155 51.88 19.19 -12.08
C ARG A 155 51.46 17.80 -11.63
N LEU A 156 52.16 17.26 -10.62
CA LEU A 156 51.64 16.13 -9.85
C LEU A 156 50.43 16.62 -9.04
N GLU A 157 49.28 16.67 -9.69
CA GLU A 157 48.06 17.15 -9.06
C GLU A 157 47.57 16.14 -8.03
N ARG A 158 47.23 16.63 -6.83
CA ARG A 158 46.60 15.78 -5.79
C ARG A 158 45.25 15.25 -6.25
N TYR A 159 44.58 15.97 -7.16
CA TYR A 159 43.27 15.68 -7.72
C TYR A 159 43.32 15.82 -9.23
N TYR A 160 42.59 14.96 -9.93
CA TYR A 160 42.40 15.03 -11.38
C TYR A 160 40.92 15.17 -11.68
N SER A 161 40.57 15.92 -12.71
CA SER A 161 39.18 15.98 -13.16
C SER A 161 38.74 14.66 -13.77
N TRP A 162 37.43 14.46 -13.86
CA TRP A 162 36.82 13.29 -14.49
C TRP A 162 37.21 13.17 -15.96
N THR A 163 37.31 14.32 -16.63
CA THR A 163 37.78 14.42 -18.01
C THR A 163 39.25 14.05 -18.14
N ASP A 164 40.12 14.52 -17.24
CA ASP A 164 41.55 14.16 -17.27
C ASP A 164 41.75 12.65 -17.16
N GLY A 165 41.00 11.99 -16.25
CA GLY A 165 41.06 10.55 -16.09
C GLY A 165 40.62 9.78 -17.34
N LEU A 166 39.56 10.25 -18.00
CA LEU A 166 39.04 9.67 -19.24
C LEU A 166 40.02 9.88 -20.41
N GLU A 167 40.53 11.09 -20.58
CA GLU A 167 41.46 11.46 -21.65
C GLU A 167 42.79 10.73 -21.50
N ALA A 168 43.35 10.65 -20.28
CA ALA A 168 44.54 9.86 -20.00
C ALA A 168 44.33 8.37 -20.30
N ALA A 169 43.13 7.82 -20.05
CA ALA A 169 42.80 6.44 -20.41
C ALA A 169 42.71 6.22 -21.92
N LEU A 170 42.11 7.17 -22.65
CA LEU A 170 42.06 7.12 -24.11
C LEU A 170 43.46 7.24 -24.71
N TRP A 171 44.31 8.10 -24.15
CA TRP A 171 45.71 8.26 -24.54
C TRP A 171 46.50 6.97 -24.35
N LYS A 172 46.43 6.36 -23.15
CA LYS A 172 47.06 5.08 -22.83
C LYS A 172 46.70 3.97 -23.82
N HIS A 173 45.42 3.86 -24.16
CA HIS A 173 44.92 2.77 -24.99
C HIS A 173 44.99 3.06 -26.50
N LYS A 174 45.26 4.32 -26.90
CA LYS A 174 45.33 4.82 -28.28
C LYS A 174 44.10 4.51 -29.15
N SER A 175 43.01 4.06 -28.52
CA SER A 175 41.78 3.63 -29.18
C SER A 175 40.65 3.57 -28.16
N ARG A 176 39.53 4.24 -28.51
CA ARG A 176 38.31 4.21 -27.70
C ARG A 176 37.73 2.80 -27.57
N GLN A 177 37.86 1.98 -28.62
CA GLN A 177 37.46 0.57 -28.56
C GLN A 177 38.26 -0.22 -27.54
N LYS A 178 39.60 -0.14 -27.59
CA LYS A 178 40.46 -0.85 -26.62
C LYS A 178 40.20 -0.40 -25.19
N PHE A 179 39.98 0.90 -24.97
CA PHE A 179 39.57 1.42 -23.65
C PHE A 179 38.26 0.76 -23.18
N HIS A 180 37.21 0.79 -23.99
CA HIS A 180 35.94 0.16 -23.63
C HIS A 180 36.07 -1.34 -23.35
N GLU A 181 36.87 -2.09 -24.12
CA GLU A 181 37.11 -3.52 -23.85
C GLU A 181 37.71 -3.75 -22.46
N VAL A 182 38.67 -2.93 -22.05
CA VAL A 182 39.31 -3.02 -20.73
C VAL A 182 38.36 -2.57 -19.61
N ALA A 183 37.65 -1.46 -19.79
CA ALA A 183 36.69 -0.95 -18.82
C ALA A 183 35.54 -1.95 -18.60
N LEU A 184 35.00 -2.53 -19.67
CA LEU A 184 33.94 -3.52 -19.61
C LEU A 184 34.40 -4.82 -18.94
N LYS A 185 35.65 -5.27 -19.14
CA LYS A 185 36.20 -6.42 -18.37
C LYS A 185 36.18 -6.18 -16.87
N ARG A 186 36.39 -4.95 -16.39
CA ARG A 186 36.26 -4.61 -14.96
C ARG A 186 34.81 -4.62 -14.51
N CYS A 187 33.91 -4.10 -15.33
CA CYS A 187 32.47 -4.11 -15.06
C CYS A 187 31.91 -5.54 -14.93
N VAL A 188 32.35 -6.46 -15.81
CA VAL A 188 31.97 -7.89 -15.71
C VAL A 188 32.35 -8.48 -14.35
N ARG A 189 33.56 -8.19 -13.86
CA ARG A 189 34.04 -8.68 -12.56
C ARG A 189 33.22 -8.14 -11.39
N SER A 190 32.60 -6.97 -11.55
CA SER A 190 31.79 -6.32 -10.51
C SER A 190 30.27 -6.47 -10.68
N GLN A 191 29.81 -7.26 -11.64
CA GLN A 191 28.39 -7.46 -11.92
C GLN A 191 27.62 -8.06 -10.73
N LYS A 192 28.25 -8.94 -9.94
CA LYS A 192 27.60 -9.57 -8.77
C LYS A 192 27.22 -8.54 -7.70
N GLN A 193 28.04 -7.49 -7.53
CA GLN A 193 27.79 -6.40 -6.58
C GLN A 193 26.55 -5.60 -6.98
N ILE A 194 26.36 -5.32 -8.28
CA ILE A 194 25.13 -4.66 -8.78
C ILE A 194 23.90 -5.48 -8.40
N HIS A 195 23.88 -6.77 -8.70
CA HIS A 195 22.69 -7.59 -8.42
C HIS A 195 22.41 -7.73 -6.92
N LYS A 196 23.46 -7.71 -6.08
CA LYS A 196 23.30 -7.72 -4.61
C LYS A 196 22.76 -6.39 -4.06
N ALA A 197 23.23 -5.26 -4.57
CA ALA A 197 22.87 -3.93 -4.04
C ALA A 197 21.54 -3.39 -4.61
N PHE A 198 21.20 -3.74 -5.86
CA PHE A 198 20.05 -3.18 -6.57
C PHE A 198 18.69 -3.36 -5.86
N PRO A 199 18.33 -4.53 -5.28
CA PRO A 199 17.02 -4.70 -4.65
C PRO A 199 16.75 -3.68 -3.54
N LYS A 200 17.75 -3.43 -2.68
CA LYS A 200 17.66 -2.45 -1.59
C LYS A 200 17.53 -1.03 -2.15
N ALA A 201 18.41 -0.66 -3.08
CA ALA A 201 18.39 0.68 -3.68
C ALA A 201 17.07 0.99 -4.40
N SER A 202 16.56 0.01 -5.17
CA SER A 202 15.29 0.13 -5.88
C SER A 202 14.10 0.28 -4.93
N LYS A 203 14.08 -0.48 -3.82
CA LYS A 203 13.06 -0.32 -2.77
C LYS A 203 13.13 1.06 -2.10
N ASN A 204 14.32 1.54 -1.77
CA ASN A 204 14.53 2.87 -1.19
C ASN A 204 14.07 3.99 -2.13
N GLN A 205 14.37 3.88 -3.43
CA GLN A 205 13.90 4.84 -4.43
C GLN A 205 12.37 4.88 -4.51
N ARG A 206 11.70 3.72 -4.57
CA ARG A 206 10.23 3.66 -4.53
C ARG A 206 9.68 4.22 -3.22
N LYS A 207 10.30 3.94 -2.07
CA LYS A 207 9.91 4.56 -0.80
C LYS A 207 9.98 6.09 -0.85
N ARG A 208 11.05 6.67 -1.41
CA ARG A 208 11.15 8.13 -1.60
C ARG A 208 10.08 8.67 -2.55
N ALA A 209 9.85 8.00 -3.67
CA ALA A 209 8.82 8.39 -4.63
C ALA A 209 7.42 8.32 -4.00
N PHE A 210 7.14 7.29 -3.20
CA PHE A 210 5.89 7.16 -2.44
C PHE A 210 5.74 8.29 -1.42
N ASN A 211 6.77 8.60 -0.63
CA ASN A 211 6.72 9.70 0.32
C ASN A 211 6.45 11.05 -0.37
N LYS A 212 7.07 11.29 -1.53
CA LYS A 212 6.79 12.47 -2.35
C LYS A 212 5.33 12.49 -2.81
N PHE A 213 4.83 11.38 -3.33
CA PHE A 213 3.45 11.23 -3.77
C PHE A 213 2.45 11.45 -2.61
N GLN A 214 2.71 10.92 -1.41
CA GLN A 214 1.89 11.19 -0.22
C GLN A 214 1.87 12.67 0.15
N ASN A 215 3.02 13.35 0.04
CA ASN A 215 3.12 14.78 0.31
C ASN A 215 2.37 15.63 -0.72
N GLU A 216 2.24 15.17 -1.97
CA GLU A 216 1.42 15.81 -3.01
C GLU A 216 -0.09 15.58 -2.76
N HIS A 217 -0.45 14.49 -2.08
CA HIS A 217 -1.82 14.09 -1.79
C HIS A 217 -2.18 14.12 -0.29
N ARG A 218 -1.71 15.13 0.46
CA ARG A 218 -1.88 15.26 1.93
C ARG A 218 -3.32 15.09 2.43
N LYS A 219 -4.30 15.56 1.66
CA LYS A 219 -5.74 15.46 2.02
C LYS A 219 -6.24 14.01 2.12
N LEU A 220 -5.54 13.06 1.50
CA LEU A 220 -5.90 11.64 1.44
C LEU A 220 -4.90 10.76 2.22
N LYS A 221 -4.23 11.34 3.23
CA LYS A 221 -3.21 10.65 4.02
C LYS A 221 -3.75 9.42 4.76
N ASN A 222 -5.00 9.46 5.22
CA ASN A 222 -5.72 8.35 5.85
C ASN A 222 -5.87 7.11 4.94
N ILE A 223 -5.98 7.33 3.62
CA ILE A 223 -6.12 6.28 2.61
C ILE A 223 -4.74 5.72 2.17
N LEU A 224 -3.67 6.52 2.30
CA LEU A 224 -2.32 6.13 1.87
C LEU A 224 -1.43 5.61 3.01
N SER A 225 -1.69 6.01 4.26
CA SER A 225 -0.92 5.65 5.45
C SER A 225 -1.82 5.14 6.58
N LYS A 226 -1.32 4.16 7.34
CA LYS A 226 -1.93 3.74 8.61
C LYS A 226 -1.74 4.87 9.62
N GLN A 227 -2.83 5.45 10.11
CA GLN A 227 -2.77 6.35 11.26
C GLN A 227 -2.61 5.50 12.52
N LYS A 228 -1.57 5.80 13.33
CA LYS A 228 -1.49 5.32 14.71
C LYS A 228 -1.90 6.48 15.60
N GLU A 229 -2.87 6.27 16.50
CA GLU A 229 -3.22 7.26 17.52
C GLU A 229 -1.98 7.66 18.34
N GLY A 230 -1.79 8.96 18.55
CA GLY A 230 -0.65 9.51 19.29
C GLY A 230 0.70 9.49 18.55
N ALA A 231 0.77 9.04 17.28
CA ALA A 231 2.01 9.02 16.52
C ALA A 231 2.29 10.38 15.87
N SER A 232 3.54 10.86 15.98
CA SER A 232 3.99 12.07 15.30
C SER A 232 3.79 11.96 13.77
N GLU A 233 3.61 13.08 13.07
CA GLU A 233 3.42 13.10 11.61
C GLU A 233 4.51 12.32 10.85
N ILE A 234 5.72 12.30 11.40
CA ILE A 234 6.89 11.57 10.90
C ILE A 234 6.67 10.06 10.97
N LEU A 235 6.08 9.54 12.05
CA LEU A 235 5.77 8.12 12.23
C LEU A 235 4.62 7.66 11.32
N ILE A 236 3.64 8.52 11.03
CA ILE A 236 2.53 8.22 10.12
C ILE A 236 3.03 8.05 8.67
N ASN A 237 4.05 8.82 8.27
CA ASN A 237 4.69 8.70 6.95
C ASN A 237 5.52 7.40 6.81
N GLN A 238 5.73 6.64 7.89
CA GLN A 238 6.53 5.41 7.88
C GLN A 238 5.70 4.14 7.73
N CYS A 239 4.39 4.20 7.97
CA CYS A 239 3.49 3.04 7.89
C CYS A 239 2.53 3.18 6.69
N PRO A 240 2.95 2.80 5.48
CA PRO A 240 2.07 2.78 4.32
C PRO A 240 0.88 1.83 4.51
N GLN A 241 -0.25 2.14 3.86
CA GLN A 241 -1.31 1.17 3.64
C GLN A 241 -0.88 0.11 2.61
N LYS A 242 -1.64 -0.97 2.46
CA LYS A 242 -1.29 -2.12 1.60
C LYS A 242 -0.89 -1.73 0.17
N ILE A 243 -1.58 -0.75 -0.46
CA ILE A 243 -1.20 -0.28 -1.81
C ILE A 243 0.17 0.40 -1.84
N GLY A 244 0.51 1.14 -0.79
CA GLY A 244 1.82 1.76 -0.63
C GLY A 244 2.90 0.71 -0.37
N GLU A 245 2.60 -0.31 0.44
CA GLU A 245 3.46 -1.47 0.66
C GLU A 245 3.72 -2.22 -0.67
N ASP A 246 2.66 -2.56 -1.41
CA ASP A 246 2.73 -3.22 -2.72
C ASP A 246 3.51 -2.37 -3.75
N TYR A 247 3.38 -1.03 -3.72
CA TYR A 247 4.20 -0.14 -4.56
C TYR A 247 5.68 -0.17 -4.16
N ILE A 248 5.99 0.00 -2.87
CA ILE A 248 7.37 0.07 -2.35
C ILE A 248 8.10 -1.25 -2.60
N ASP A 249 7.43 -2.37 -2.38
CA ASP A 249 7.99 -3.69 -2.63
C ASP A 249 8.07 -4.03 -4.12
N GLY A 250 7.38 -3.26 -4.97
CA GLY A 250 7.42 -3.43 -6.42
C GLY A 250 6.52 -4.56 -6.91
N TYR A 251 5.46 -4.86 -6.16
CA TYR A 251 4.45 -5.86 -6.53
C TYR A 251 3.42 -5.32 -7.52
N LEU A 252 3.20 -4.01 -7.59
CA LEU A 252 2.29 -3.43 -8.58
C LEU A 252 2.79 -3.66 -10.01
N HIS A 253 1.86 -3.78 -10.95
CA HIS A 253 2.17 -3.78 -12.37
C HIS A 253 3.06 -2.57 -12.74
N LYS A 254 3.82 -2.69 -13.86
CA LYS A 254 4.91 -1.79 -14.30
C LYS A 254 4.67 -0.27 -14.20
N SER A 255 3.42 0.15 -14.17
CA SER A 255 2.97 1.52 -13.96
C SER A 255 2.59 1.81 -12.51
N GLY A 256 3.36 1.33 -11.53
CA GLY A 256 3.00 1.41 -10.11
C GLY A 256 2.56 2.81 -9.63
N ILE A 257 3.15 3.89 -10.16
CA ILE A 257 2.71 5.26 -9.85
C ILE A 257 1.34 5.59 -10.46
N LYS A 258 1.07 5.17 -11.71
CA LYS A 258 -0.25 5.31 -12.33
C LYS A 258 -1.30 4.53 -11.55
N GLN A 259 -0.93 3.38 -11.00
CA GLN A 259 -1.83 2.59 -10.17
C GLN A 259 -2.20 3.33 -8.88
N LEU A 260 -1.24 4.03 -8.26
CA LEU A 260 -1.47 4.91 -7.12
C LEU A 260 -2.37 6.11 -7.50
N GLU A 261 -2.11 6.75 -8.63
CA GLU A 261 -2.95 7.84 -9.17
C GLU A 261 -4.40 7.38 -9.38
N SER A 262 -4.57 6.21 -10.01
CA SER A 262 -5.89 5.62 -10.25
C SER A 262 -6.63 5.27 -8.97
N TYR A 263 -5.91 4.80 -7.95
CA TYR A 263 -6.49 4.50 -6.64
C TYR A 263 -6.92 5.77 -5.89
N ILE A 264 -6.13 6.84 -5.99
CA ILE A 264 -6.51 8.14 -5.43
C ILE A 264 -7.73 8.72 -6.14
N GLU A 265 -7.77 8.63 -7.46
CA GLU A 265 -8.89 9.13 -8.24
C GLU A 265 -10.18 8.38 -7.88
N PHE A 266 -10.10 7.06 -7.75
CA PHE A 266 -11.18 6.23 -7.19
C PHE A 266 -11.67 6.77 -5.84
N ALA A 267 -10.78 6.99 -4.87
CA ALA A 267 -11.18 7.44 -3.53
C ALA A 267 -11.89 8.81 -3.56
N LYS A 268 -11.42 9.73 -4.41
CA LYS A 268 -12.06 11.05 -4.60
C LYS A 268 -13.43 10.94 -5.27
N GLN A 269 -13.57 10.07 -6.26
CA GLN A 269 -14.85 9.85 -6.94
C GLN A 269 -15.86 9.20 -6.00
N LEU A 270 -15.42 8.23 -5.20
CA LEU A 270 -16.26 7.59 -4.19
C LEU A 270 -16.84 8.61 -3.20
N GLU A 271 -16.03 9.55 -2.71
CA GLU A 271 -16.49 10.64 -1.82
C GLU A 271 -17.62 11.47 -2.41
N ARG A 272 -17.61 11.69 -3.73
CA ARG A 272 -18.69 12.39 -4.44
C ARG A 272 -19.95 11.52 -4.61
N GLU A 273 -19.81 10.20 -4.75
CA GLU A 273 -20.93 9.26 -4.94
C GLU A 273 -21.65 8.89 -3.63
N VAL A 274 -21.02 9.03 -2.46
CA VAL A 274 -21.65 8.68 -1.17
C VAL A 274 -22.91 9.49 -0.92
N GLY A 275 -22.87 10.81 -1.17
CA GLY A 275 -24.02 11.71 -1.08
C GLY A 275 -24.68 11.85 0.31
N ILE A 276 -24.13 11.19 1.33
CA ILE A 276 -24.59 11.19 2.73
C ILE A 276 -23.39 11.59 3.60
N GLU A 277 -23.46 12.76 4.25
CA GLU A 277 -22.33 13.33 4.98
C GLU A 277 -21.83 12.42 6.11
N GLU A 278 -22.72 11.73 6.81
CA GLU A 278 -22.36 10.85 7.92
C GLU A 278 -21.59 9.60 7.48
N LEU A 279 -21.80 9.16 6.22
CA LEU A 279 -21.11 8.00 5.64
C LEU A 279 -19.75 8.35 5.04
N ILE A 280 -19.38 9.63 4.95
CA ILE A 280 -18.04 10.05 4.49
C ILE A 280 -16.95 9.44 5.39
N LYS A 281 -17.25 9.26 6.68
CA LYS A 281 -16.33 8.62 7.65
C LYS A 281 -16.01 7.16 7.33
N ASP A 282 -16.86 6.48 6.56
CA ASP A 282 -16.70 5.07 6.17
C ASP A 282 -15.87 4.88 4.89
N ILE A 283 -15.60 5.96 4.16
CA ILE A 283 -14.83 5.92 2.91
C ILE A 283 -13.44 5.30 3.10
N PRO A 284 -12.63 5.67 4.12
CA PRO A 284 -11.29 5.10 4.26
C PRO A 284 -11.31 3.58 4.42
N GLU A 285 -12.25 3.03 5.19
CA GLU A 285 -12.38 1.58 5.37
C GLU A 285 -12.85 0.89 4.08
N CYS A 286 -13.86 1.44 3.41
CA CYS A 286 -14.33 0.92 2.12
C CYS A 286 -13.20 0.88 1.08
N VAL A 287 -12.45 1.97 0.96
CA VAL A 287 -11.32 2.10 0.02
C VAL A 287 -10.23 1.05 0.31
N LEU A 288 -9.94 0.78 1.58
CA LEU A 288 -9.00 -0.27 1.99
C LEU A 288 -9.50 -1.67 1.62
N LEU A 289 -10.75 -2.00 1.94
CA LEU A 289 -11.35 -3.31 1.62
C LEU A 289 -11.38 -3.57 0.11
N VAL A 290 -11.72 -2.55 -0.67
CA VAL A 290 -11.72 -2.61 -2.13
C VAL A 290 -10.31 -2.92 -2.64
N TYR A 291 -9.29 -2.23 -2.12
CA TYR A 291 -7.92 -2.53 -2.53
C TYR A 291 -7.45 -3.93 -2.11
N GLU A 292 -7.81 -4.39 -0.92
CA GLU A 292 -7.45 -5.73 -0.46
C GLU A 292 -7.95 -6.82 -1.41
N LYS A 293 -9.19 -6.67 -1.90
CA LYS A 293 -9.81 -7.55 -2.89
C LYS A 293 -9.15 -7.45 -4.27
N MET A 294 -8.78 -6.23 -4.68
CA MET A 294 -8.24 -5.96 -6.02
C MET A 294 -6.71 -6.10 -6.12
N SER A 295 -6.00 -6.18 -5.00
CA SER A 295 -4.52 -6.28 -4.93
C SER A 295 -3.95 -7.42 -5.80
N PRO A 296 -4.52 -8.65 -5.80
CA PRO A 296 -4.05 -9.71 -6.71
C PRO A 296 -4.11 -9.34 -8.19
N ILE A 297 -5.13 -8.59 -8.60
CA ILE A 297 -5.31 -8.11 -9.98
C ILE A 297 -4.33 -6.97 -10.26
N ALA A 298 -4.12 -6.06 -9.30
CA ALA A 298 -3.21 -4.91 -9.41
C ALA A 298 -1.74 -5.33 -9.59
N ARG A 299 -1.40 -6.53 -9.12
CA ARG A 299 -0.09 -7.15 -9.33
C ARG A 299 0.10 -7.65 -10.77
N GLN A 300 -0.97 -7.99 -11.45
CA GLN A 300 -0.95 -8.55 -12.80
C GLN A 300 -1.13 -7.47 -13.88
N ARG A 301 -2.02 -6.51 -13.65
CA ARG A 301 -2.33 -5.45 -14.62
C ARG A 301 -2.65 -4.12 -13.94
N PHE A 302 -2.68 -3.07 -14.75
CA PHE A 302 -3.24 -1.79 -14.35
C PHE A 302 -4.77 -1.91 -14.17
N ILE A 303 -5.27 -1.32 -13.09
CA ILE A 303 -6.70 -1.21 -12.76
C ILE A 303 -7.07 0.29 -12.81
N PRO A 304 -7.98 0.71 -13.70
CA PRO A 304 -8.50 2.07 -13.77
C PRO A 304 -9.43 2.38 -12.60
N ALA A 305 -9.69 3.68 -12.35
CA ALA A 305 -10.48 4.14 -11.21
C ALA A 305 -11.91 3.59 -11.22
N GLU A 306 -12.54 3.51 -12.40
CA GLU A 306 -13.91 3.00 -12.56
C GLU A 306 -14.06 1.55 -12.08
N GLU A 307 -13.07 0.69 -12.36
CA GLU A 307 -13.12 -0.70 -11.91
C GLU A 307 -13.03 -0.82 -10.38
N PHE A 308 -12.31 0.09 -9.70
CA PHE A 308 -12.36 0.16 -8.24
C PHE A 308 -13.72 0.67 -7.74
N LEU A 309 -14.30 1.66 -8.41
CA LEU A 309 -15.62 2.20 -8.08
C LEU A 309 -16.70 1.14 -8.20
N ASP A 310 -16.72 0.34 -9.26
CA ASP A 310 -17.71 -0.74 -9.44
C ASP A 310 -17.72 -1.71 -8.26
N VAL A 311 -16.52 -2.06 -7.78
CA VAL A 311 -16.38 -2.90 -6.59
C VAL A 311 -16.84 -2.15 -5.34
N ALA A 312 -16.45 -0.88 -5.18
CA ALA A 312 -16.83 -0.05 -4.04
C ALA A 312 -18.33 0.22 -3.92
N ARG A 313 -19.04 0.40 -5.04
CA ARG A 313 -20.50 0.60 -5.09
C ARG A 313 -21.23 -0.54 -4.40
N VAL A 314 -20.77 -1.78 -4.58
CA VAL A 314 -21.32 -2.96 -3.89
C VAL A 314 -21.17 -2.86 -2.37
N TYR A 315 -20.01 -2.41 -1.88
CA TYR A 315 -19.78 -2.20 -0.44
C TYR A 315 -20.63 -1.04 0.09
N LEU A 316 -20.67 0.07 -0.66
CA LEU A 316 -21.38 1.28 -0.26
C LEU A 316 -22.90 1.05 -0.19
N GLU A 317 -23.49 0.29 -1.10
CA GLU A 317 -24.92 -0.05 -1.03
C GLU A 317 -25.25 -0.85 0.24
N ARG A 318 -24.35 -1.74 0.69
CA ARG A 318 -24.51 -2.47 1.96
C ARG A 318 -24.44 -1.51 3.15
N VAL A 319 -23.50 -0.57 3.14
CA VAL A 319 -23.41 0.47 4.18
C VAL A 319 -24.67 1.33 4.19
N LYS A 320 -25.16 1.78 3.03
CA LYS A 320 -26.41 2.53 2.89
C LYS A 320 -27.62 1.75 3.36
N GLN A 321 -27.67 0.43 3.15
CA GLN A 321 -28.75 -0.41 3.66
C GLN A 321 -28.75 -0.48 5.19
N VAL A 322 -27.59 -0.66 5.82
CA VAL A 322 -27.46 -0.60 7.28
C VAL A 322 -27.86 0.78 7.79
N TRP A 323 -27.39 1.85 7.13
CA TRP A 323 -27.75 3.22 7.48
C TRP A 323 -29.26 3.48 7.41
N ARG A 324 -29.93 3.06 6.34
CA ARG A 324 -31.39 3.18 6.22
C ARG A 324 -32.10 2.45 7.36
N TRP A 325 -31.68 1.22 7.66
CA TRP A 325 -32.22 0.44 8.78
C TRP A 325 -31.99 1.11 10.15
N GLN A 326 -30.80 1.68 10.39
CA GLN A 326 -30.52 2.41 11.63
C GLN A 326 -31.43 3.64 11.82
N ASN A 327 -31.89 4.25 10.72
CA ASN A 327 -32.70 5.46 10.71
C ASN A 327 -34.21 5.20 10.53
N GLU A 328 -34.67 3.95 10.52
CA GLU A 328 -36.11 3.61 10.37
C GLU A 328 -36.98 4.30 11.42
N ASN A 329 -36.49 4.44 12.65
CA ASN A 329 -37.19 5.06 13.79
C ASN A 329 -36.72 6.50 14.06
N GLY A 330 -36.12 7.16 13.07
CA GLY A 330 -35.58 8.52 13.20
C GLY A 330 -34.28 8.61 14.01
N THR A 331 -33.78 9.84 14.15
CA THR A 331 -32.46 10.12 14.77
C THR A 331 -32.42 9.75 16.26
N GLU A 332 -33.51 10.00 17.00
CA GLU A 332 -33.60 9.69 18.43
C GLU A 332 -33.57 8.17 18.68
N GLY A 333 -34.36 7.40 17.91
CA GLY A 333 -34.35 5.94 17.98
C GLY A 333 -32.98 5.36 17.61
N ARG A 334 -32.30 5.95 16.62
CA ARG A 334 -30.92 5.59 16.27
C ARG A 334 -29.97 5.79 17.45
N GLN A 335 -29.95 6.98 18.05
CA GLN A 335 -29.04 7.28 19.16
C GLN A 335 -29.30 6.41 20.40
N ALA A 336 -30.56 6.08 20.68
CA ALA A 336 -30.93 5.28 21.84
C ALA A 336 -30.59 3.78 21.72
N PHE A 337 -30.78 3.20 20.52
CA PHE A 337 -30.76 1.74 20.34
C PHE A 337 -29.81 1.25 19.26
N ARG A 338 -29.48 2.07 18.26
CA ARG A 338 -28.76 1.66 17.04
C ARG A 338 -27.63 2.63 16.73
N ASP A 339 -26.91 3.09 17.76
CA ASP A 339 -25.83 4.05 17.61
C ASP A 339 -24.76 3.52 16.62
N CYS A 340 -24.23 4.42 15.79
CA CYS A 340 -23.35 4.04 14.69
C CYS A 340 -22.08 3.35 15.17
N ASP A 341 -21.46 3.84 16.24
CA ASP A 341 -20.19 3.29 16.72
C ASP A 341 -20.42 1.91 17.34
N VAL A 342 -21.55 1.73 18.04
CA VAL A 342 -21.95 0.44 18.63
C VAL A 342 -22.29 -0.60 17.56
N VAL A 343 -23.04 -0.20 16.52
CA VAL A 343 -23.40 -1.09 15.40
C VAL A 343 -22.16 -1.53 14.63
N LYS A 344 -21.25 -0.60 14.31
CA LYS A 344 -20.01 -0.88 13.59
C LYS A 344 -19.05 -1.78 14.37
N ALA A 345 -19.04 -1.66 15.70
CA ALA A 345 -18.25 -2.55 16.56
C ALA A 345 -18.80 -3.98 16.63
N PHE A 346 -20.04 -4.24 16.22
CA PHE A 346 -20.63 -5.57 16.27
C PHE A 346 -20.11 -6.46 15.13
N PRO A 347 -19.47 -7.62 15.38
CA PRO A 347 -18.78 -8.39 14.33
C PRO A 347 -19.62 -8.77 13.09
N PRO A 348 -20.93 -9.07 13.21
CA PRO A 348 -21.80 -9.25 12.04
C PRO A 348 -21.88 -8.07 11.07
N TYR A 349 -21.65 -6.83 11.53
CA TYR A 349 -21.59 -5.66 10.64
C TYR A 349 -20.45 -5.78 9.64
N SER A 350 -19.21 -5.90 10.11
CA SER A 350 -18.04 -5.99 9.23
C SER A 350 -18.10 -7.24 8.33
N ALA A 351 -18.57 -8.37 8.87
CA ALA A 351 -18.81 -9.59 8.09
C ALA A 351 -19.85 -9.37 6.98
N TYR A 352 -20.93 -8.64 7.24
CA TYR A 352 -21.95 -8.30 6.24
C TYR A 352 -21.38 -7.39 5.16
N ILE A 353 -20.71 -6.29 5.54
CA ILE A 353 -20.11 -5.36 4.58
C ILE A 353 -19.11 -6.08 3.67
N GLN A 354 -18.29 -6.98 4.22
CA GLN A 354 -17.29 -7.73 3.46
C GLN A 354 -17.90 -8.78 2.52
N THR A 355 -18.78 -9.64 3.03
CA THR A 355 -19.28 -10.81 2.30
C THR A 355 -20.57 -10.56 1.52
N GLY A 356 -21.42 -9.64 1.99
CA GLY A 356 -22.78 -9.44 1.50
C GLY A 356 -23.76 -10.53 1.91
N CYS A 357 -23.40 -11.40 2.86
CA CYS A 357 -24.29 -12.48 3.28
C CYS A 357 -25.42 -11.96 4.18
N GLU A 358 -26.66 -12.06 3.69
CA GLU A 358 -27.88 -11.60 4.39
C GLU A 358 -28.07 -12.21 5.78
N SER A 359 -27.51 -13.38 6.07
CA SER A 359 -27.57 -13.96 7.42
C SER A 359 -26.85 -13.10 8.45
N HIS A 360 -25.75 -12.43 8.06
CA HIS A 360 -25.03 -11.52 8.94
C HIS A 360 -25.84 -10.26 9.20
N PHE A 361 -26.48 -9.69 8.15
CA PHE A 361 -27.36 -8.55 8.31
C PHE A 361 -28.58 -8.90 9.18
N ARG A 362 -29.20 -10.07 8.99
CA ARG A 362 -30.29 -10.54 9.84
C ARG A 362 -29.85 -10.70 11.30
N THR A 363 -28.65 -11.22 11.55
CA THR A 363 -28.10 -11.37 12.90
C THR A 363 -27.85 -10.01 13.56
N LEU A 364 -27.35 -9.03 12.80
CA LEU A 364 -27.20 -7.65 13.23
C LEU A 364 -28.56 -7.07 13.66
N ARG A 365 -29.56 -7.16 12.77
CA ARG A 365 -30.92 -6.66 13.00
C ARG A 365 -31.57 -7.26 14.24
N LEU A 366 -31.63 -8.59 14.31
CA LEU A 366 -32.26 -9.30 15.44
C LEU A 366 -31.65 -8.92 16.79
N ASN A 367 -30.33 -8.70 16.83
CA ASN A 367 -29.66 -8.30 18.06
C ASN A 367 -30.09 -6.90 18.52
N PHE A 368 -30.08 -5.91 17.63
CA PHE A 368 -30.38 -4.53 18.01
C PHE A 368 -31.90 -4.28 18.16
N GLU A 369 -32.73 -4.84 17.27
CA GLU A 369 -34.19 -4.79 17.39
C GLU A 369 -34.66 -5.53 18.66
N GLY A 370 -34.02 -6.67 19.01
CA GLY A 370 -34.31 -7.38 20.25
C GLY A 370 -33.93 -6.59 21.51
N LEU A 371 -32.79 -5.87 21.48
CA LEU A 371 -32.38 -4.99 22.58
C LEU A 371 -33.33 -3.80 22.74
N GLU A 372 -33.80 -3.23 21.63
CA GLU A 372 -34.83 -2.19 21.61
C GLU A 372 -36.11 -2.69 22.32
N ILE A 373 -36.64 -3.85 21.92
CA ILE A 373 -37.82 -4.46 22.56
C ILE A 373 -37.63 -4.65 24.08
N LEU A 374 -36.47 -5.17 24.50
CA LEU A 374 -36.19 -5.40 25.92
C LEU A 374 -36.12 -4.10 26.72
N ARG A 375 -35.51 -3.05 26.16
CA ARG A 375 -35.40 -1.75 26.81
C ARG A 375 -36.73 -1.02 26.86
N THR A 376 -37.48 -0.96 25.76
CA THR A 376 -38.82 -0.38 25.74
C THR A 376 -39.73 -1.05 26.76
N TRP A 377 -39.70 -2.39 26.85
CA TRP A 377 -40.46 -3.11 27.86
C TRP A 377 -40.05 -2.77 29.30
N LEU A 378 -38.74 -2.63 29.57
CA LEU A 378 -38.25 -2.20 30.88
C LEU A 378 -38.72 -0.78 31.23
N ASP A 379 -38.68 0.14 30.27
CA ASP A 379 -39.08 1.53 30.48
C ASP A 379 -40.60 1.64 30.75
N GLU A 380 -41.41 0.87 30.01
CA GLU A 380 -42.86 0.74 30.26
C GLU A 380 -43.16 0.09 31.63
N ASN A 381 -42.25 -0.74 32.15
CA ASN A 381 -42.39 -1.47 33.40
C ASN A 381 -41.38 -1.01 34.46
N ALA A 382 -41.16 0.30 34.58
CA ALA A 382 -40.16 0.89 35.48
C ALA A 382 -40.28 0.45 36.96
N TRP A 383 -41.46 0.03 37.41
CA TRP A 383 -41.65 -0.53 38.75
C TRP A 383 -40.79 -1.79 38.99
N ILE A 384 -40.55 -2.59 37.94
CA ILE A 384 -39.74 -3.82 38.03
C ILE A 384 -38.29 -3.50 38.41
N THR A 385 -37.76 -2.35 37.99
CA THR A 385 -36.39 -1.94 38.34
C THR A 385 -36.23 -1.60 39.81
N GLN A 386 -37.33 -1.37 40.54
CA GLN A 386 -37.32 -1.14 41.99
C GLN A 386 -37.36 -2.46 42.79
N VAL A 387 -37.81 -3.54 42.16
CA VAL A 387 -38.04 -4.85 42.81
C VAL A 387 -36.92 -5.84 42.51
N LEU A 388 -36.29 -5.75 41.34
CA LEU A 388 -35.23 -6.66 40.91
C LEU A 388 -33.83 -6.10 41.20
N ASP A 389 -32.88 -7.02 41.37
CA ASP A 389 -31.46 -6.69 41.47
C ASP A 389 -30.97 -5.95 40.22
N SER A 390 -30.20 -4.89 40.44
CA SER A 390 -29.47 -4.13 39.41
C SER A 390 -28.74 -5.02 38.40
N ASP A 391 -28.13 -6.11 38.84
CA ASP A 391 -27.39 -7.03 37.94
C ASP A 391 -28.32 -7.73 36.94
N LEU A 392 -29.58 -8.02 37.31
CA LEU A 392 -30.57 -8.60 36.40
C LEU A 392 -31.08 -7.56 35.39
N ILE A 393 -31.28 -6.33 35.85
CA ILE A 393 -31.70 -5.21 34.99
C ILE A 393 -30.61 -4.89 33.97
N ASP A 394 -29.34 -4.89 34.36
CA ASP A 394 -28.20 -4.64 33.47
C ASP A 394 -28.09 -5.69 32.35
N VAL A 395 -28.38 -6.96 32.67
CA VAL A 395 -28.43 -8.04 31.66
C VAL A 395 -29.50 -7.78 30.62
N VAL A 396 -30.69 -7.33 31.03
CA VAL A 396 -31.82 -7.04 30.13
C VAL A 396 -31.55 -5.77 29.30
N ARG A 397 -30.90 -4.77 29.88
CA ARG A 397 -30.43 -3.55 29.18
C ARG A 397 -29.31 -3.81 28.17
N GLY A 398 -28.69 -4.99 28.21
CA GLY A 398 -27.56 -5.36 27.37
C GLY A 398 -26.25 -4.67 27.77
N ALA A 399 -26.11 -4.22 29.02
CA ALA A 399 -24.89 -3.60 29.50
C ALA A 399 -23.75 -4.64 29.61
N PRO A 400 -22.51 -4.29 29.23
CA PRO A 400 -21.36 -5.17 29.44
C PRO A 400 -21.12 -5.33 30.95
N SER A 401 -21.45 -6.50 31.50
CA SER A 401 -21.12 -6.82 32.89
C SER A 401 -19.60 -6.88 33.05
N ASN A 402 -19.00 -5.80 33.56
CA ASN A 402 -17.58 -5.74 33.91
C ASN A 402 -17.24 -6.49 35.21
N ARG A 403 -18.23 -7.06 35.89
CA ARG A 403 -18.02 -7.90 37.06
C ARG A 403 -17.73 -9.33 36.63
N THR A 404 -16.53 -9.81 36.91
CA THR A 404 -16.21 -11.24 36.98
C THR A 404 -17.13 -11.86 38.02
N VAL A 405 -18.26 -12.39 37.57
CA VAL A 405 -19.18 -13.11 38.44
C VAL A 405 -18.51 -14.44 38.77
N ASN A 406 -17.75 -14.45 39.86
CA ASN A 406 -17.22 -15.65 40.49
C ASN A 406 -18.37 -16.64 40.76
N ASN A 407 -18.07 -17.93 40.85
CA ASN A 407 -19.02 -19.04 41.06
C ASN A 407 -19.74 -18.97 42.43
N GLU A 408 -20.48 -17.90 42.69
CA GLU A 408 -21.37 -17.78 43.84
C GLU A 408 -22.78 -18.29 43.48
N PRO A 409 -23.56 -18.82 44.44
CA PRO A 409 -24.93 -19.25 44.21
C PRO A 409 -25.84 -18.14 43.67
N ARG A 410 -25.56 -16.87 44.00
CA ARG A 410 -26.24 -15.67 43.49
C ARG A 410 -25.97 -15.38 42.00
N ALA A 411 -24.94 -15.97 41.42
CA ALA A 411 -24.56 -15.81 40.01
C ALA A 411 -25.44 -16.60 39.04
N GLN A 412 -26.03 -17.72 39.49
CA GLN A 412 -26.75 -18.66 38.62
C GLN A 412 -28.00 -18.03 37.95
N PRO A 413 -28.85 -17.25 38.65
CA PRO A 413 -29.99 -16.59 38.02
C PRO A 413 -29.58 -15.58 36.94
N VAL A 414 -28.53 -14.80 37.19
CA VAL A 414 -27.98 -13.80 36.26
C VAL A 414 -27.41 -14.48 35.01
N GLN A 415 -26.64 -15.56 35.16
CA GLN A 415 -26.11 -16.33 34.04
C GLN A 415 -27.20 -17.02 33.21
N ALA A 416 -28.24 -17.55 33.86
CA ALA A 416 -29.38 -18.16 33.18
C ALA A 416 -30.14 -17.12 32.35
N LEU A 417 -30.43 -15.95 32.94
CA LEU A 417 -31.06 -14.83 32.26
C LEU A 417 -30.22 -14.34 31.07
N LYS A 418 -28.90 -14.20 31.25
CA LYS A 418 -27.96 -13.81 30.18
C LYS A 418 -27.99 -14.78 28.99
N LYS A 419 -28.10 -16.09 29.25
CA LYS A 419 -28.26 -17.10 28.19
C LYS A 419 -29.62 -16.95 27.48
N MET A 420 -30.71 -16.73 28.22
CA MET A 420 -32.04 -16.53 27.64
C MET A 420 -32.11 -15.27 26.77
N VAL A 421 -31.58 -14.14 27.27
CA VAL A 421 -31.44 -12.89 26.51
C VAL A 421 -30.64 -13.14 25.23
N LYS A 422 -29.48 -13.80 25.32
CA LYS A 422 -28.67 -14.11 24.12
C LYS A 422 -29.41 -14.99 23.10
N VAL A 423 -30.27 -15.92 23.53
CA VAL A 423 -31.09 -16.74 22.62
C VAL A 423 -32.19 -15.91 21.96
N PHE A 424 -32.84 -15.03 22.73
CA PHE A 424 -33.82 -14.10 22.19
C PHE A 424 -33.19 -13.15 21.15
N LEU A 425 -32.07 -12.50 21.47
CA LEU A 425 -31.35 -11.60 20.55
C LEU A 425 -30.86 -12.29 19.26
N LYS A 426 -30.74 -13.62 19.26
CA LYS A 426 -30.40 -14.41 18.06
C LYS A 426 -31.62 -14.87 17.26
N SER A 427 -32.79 -14.98 17.88
CA SER A 427 -33.96 -15.62 17.27
C SER A 427 -35.11 -14.64 17.00
N GLY A 428 -35.23 -13.57 17.78
CA GLY A 428 -36.34 -12.61 17.75
C GLY A 428 -37.71 -13.21 18.09
N ARG A 429 -37.78 -14.45 18.58
CA ARG A 429 -39.05 -15.16 18.77
C ARG A 429 -39.74 -14.71 20.05
N LYS A 430 -41.05 -14.43 19.97
CA LYS A 430 -41.89 -14.10 21.12
C LYS A 430 -41.81 -15.15 22.25
N VAL A 431 -41.76 -16.44 21.89
CA VAL A 431 -41.62 -17.53 22.88
C VAL A 431 -40.34 -17.41 23.71
N ASP A 432 -39.25 -16.92 23.13
CA ASP A 432 -37.98 -16.74 23.84
C ASP A 432 -38.00 -15.46 24.70
N PHE A 433 -38.72 -14.42 24.27
CA PHE A 433 -39.03 -13.24 25.09
C PHE A 433 -39.92 -13.59 26.30
N ASP A 434 -40.99 -14.37 26.11
CA ASP A 434 -41.89 -14.78 27.18
C ASP A 434 -41.16 -15.60 28.27
N LYS A 435 -40.12 -16.36 27.90
CA LYS A 435 -39.26 -17.06 28.87
C LYS A 435 -38.46 -16.09 29.73
N ILE A 436 -37.94 -15.01 29.15
CA ILE A 436 -37.25 -13.94 29.88
C ILE A 436 -38.23 -13.31 30.88
N LEU A 437 -39.43 -12.95 30.43
CA LEU A 437 -40.45 -12.35 31.30
C LEU A 437 -40.85 -13.27 32.45
N LYS A 438 -41.08 -14.56 32.18
CA LYS A 438 -41.39 -15.55 33.22
C LYS A 438 -40.27 -15.64 34.27
N ARG A 439 -39.01 -15.57 33.83
CA ARG A 439 -37.87 -15.61 34.75
C ARG A 439 -37.76 -14.34 35.60
N LEU A 440 -37.97 -13.17 35.01
CA LEU A 440 -38.01 -11.90 35.75
C LEU A 440 -39.16 -11.88 36.77
N ALA A 441 -40.34 -12.36 36.37
CA ALA A 441 -41.50 -12.47 37.27
C ALA A 441 -41.24 -13.43 38.44
N GLU A 442 -40.59 -14.56 38.18
CA GLU A 442 -40.19 -15.51 39.23
C GLU A 442 -39.20 -14.88 40.21
N SER A 443 -38.19 -14.16 39.71
CA SER A 443 -37.24 -13.42 40.55
C SER A 443 -37.92 -12.34 41.38
N ALA A 444 -38.86 -11.57 40.80
CA ALA A 444 -39.61 -10.56 41.51
C ALA A 444 -40.50 -11.19 42.60
N ARG A 445 -41.15 -12.33 42.30
CA ARG A 445 -41.97 -13.06 43.27
C ARG A 445 -41.16 -13.54 44.46
N ILE A 446 -39.96 -14.08 44.22
CA ILE A 446 -39.05 -14.51 45.28
C ILE A 446 -38.67 -13.32 46.16
N PHE A 447 -38.27 -12.20 45.56
CA PHE A 447 -37.91 -10.99 46.30
C PHE A 447 -39.07 -10.47 47.16
N LEU A 448 -40.27 -10.34 46.58
CA LEU A 448 -41.45 -9.85 47.30
C LEU A 448 -41.80 -10.78 48.46
N HIS A 449 -41.80 -12.10 48.25
CA HIS A 449 -42.10 -13.07 49.31
C HIS A 449 -41.08 -13.03 50.45
N SER A 450 -39.79 -12.95 50.14
CA SER A 450 -38.74 -12.83 51.16
C SER A 450 -38.84 -11.55 51.96
N ASN A 451 -39.15 -10.41 51.31
CA ASN A 451 -39.34 -9.14 52.03
C ASN A 451 -40.63 -9.13 52.86
N LEU A 452 -41.70 -9.76 52.38
CA LEU A 452 -42.95 -9.88 53.15
C LEU A 452 -42.74 -10.69 54.43
N MET A 453 -41.99 -11.80 54.35
CA MET A 453 -41.60 -12.58 55.54
C MET A 453 -40.70 -11.78 56.51
N LEU A 454 -39.82 -10.92 55.99
CA LEU A 454 -38.99 -10.03 56.80
C LEU A 454 -39.83 -8.95 57.50
N VAL A 455 -40.80 -8.36 56.80
CA VAL A 455 -41.75 -7.39 57.38
C VAL A 455 -42.60 -8.06 58.44
N ASP A 456 -43.19 -9.22 58.17
CA ASP A 456 -43.97 -9.99 59.16
C ASP A 456 -43.12 -10.37 60.38
N SER A 457 -41.85 -10.70 60.19
CA SER A 457 -40.91 -10.97 61.29
C SER A 457 -40.58 -9.72 62.09
N LEU A 458 -40.40 -8.58 61.44
CA LEU A 458 -40.13 -7.29 62.07
C LEU A 458 -41.34 -6.82 62.87
N GLU A 459 -42.55 -6.89 62.30
CA GLU A 459 -43.80 -6.58 62.99
C GLU A 459 -43.98 -7.46 64.23
N ARG A 460 -43.76 -8.77 64.13
CA ARG A 460 -43.79 -9.67 65.30
C ARG A 460 -42.74 -9.32 66.35
N SER A 461 -41.55 -8.89 65.94
CA SER A 461 -40.50 -8.46 66.87
C SER A 461 -40.78 -7.11 67.54
N LEU A 462 -41.52 -6.22 66.88
CA LEU A 462 -41.91 -4.90 67.39
C LEU A 462 -43.19 -4.94 68.25
N VAL A 463 -44.05 -5.96 68.04
CA VAL A 463 -45.30 -6.18 68.79
C VAL A 463 -45.11 -7.16 69.97
N ALA A 464 -43.93 -7.76 70.13
CA ALA A 464 -43.61 -8.56 71.31
C ALA A 464 -43.60 -7.66 72.57
N PRO A 465 -44.38 -7.98 73.62
CA PRO A 465 -44.37 -7.18 74.85
C PRO A 465 -43.03 -7.34 75.58
N LEU A 466 -42.54 -6.22 76.14
CA LEU A 466 -41.44 -6.18 77.11
C LEU A 466 -41.71 -7.10 78.31
#